data_AF-A0A9P9MMY9-F1
#
_entry.id   AF-A0A9P9MMY9-F1
#
_cell.length_a   1.000
_cell.length_b   1.000
_cell.length_c   1.000
_cell.angle_alpha   90.00
_cell.angle_beta   90.00
_cell.angle_gamma   90.00
#
_symmetry.space_group_name_H-M   'P 1'
#
loop_
_entity.id
_entity.type
_entity.pdbx_description
1 polymer ?
#
loop_
_entity_poly.entity_id
_entity_poly.type
_entity_poly.pdbx_seq_one_letter_code
_entity_poly.pdbx_strand_id
1 'polypeptide(L)'
;MESKLVDYALLCDESLIPSHLVQQVLADSRYEIDSINHTSASVQSLKQDPIAVSIETKTPNGIESTALTQLSLWAATHFNRLRTLLRPTKRDVVFMPLPLIMAVGGRYSLFFAIDGTITEGTIIAGGETTFGDCATLDGCYQVLAGLRTVGIWVKEVRVPWFNFVVNIDLIDAGTSLLEEVDGMRT
;
A
#
# COMPACT_ATOMS: atom_id res chain seq x y z
N MET A 1 -2.08 21.21 12.14
CA MET A 1 -1.65 20.00 12.87
C MET A 1 -1.63 18.90 11.83
N GLU A 2 -0.45 18.55 11.30
CA GLU A 2 -0.33 17.37 10.43
C GLU A 2 -0.61 16.14 11.30
N SER A 3 -1.66 15.38 10.98
CA SER A 3 -1.85 14.09 11.64
C SER A 3 -0.77 13.14 11.15
N LYS A 4 -0.21 12.32 12.04
CA LYS A 4 0.74 11.28 11.66
C LYS A 4 -0.03 10.20 10.89
N LEU A 5 0.24 10.07 9.59
CA LEU A 5 -0.57 9.26 8.67
C LEU A 5 -0.14 7.79 8.66
N VAL A 6 1.15 7.50 8.88
CA VAL A 6 1.72 6.19 9.20
C VAL A 6 2.91 6.39 10.15
N ASP A 7 3.26 5.37 10.93
CA ASP A 7 4.40 5.42 11.83
C ASP A 7 5.72 5.22 11.07
N TYR A 8 5.84 4.08 10.38
CA TYR A 8 6.87 3.81 9.39
C TYR A 8 6.25 3.08 8.20
N ALA A 9 6.92 3.10 7.06
CA ALA A 9 6.50 2.38 5.87
C ALA A 9 7.70 1.87 5.06
N LEU A 10 7.50 0.75 4.38
CA LEU A 10 8.37 0.33 3.27
C LEU A 10 7.77 0.87 1.97
N LEU A 11 8.57 1.65 1.23
CA LEU A 11 8.16 2.29 -0.01
C LEU A 11 8.75 1.55 -1.21
N CYS A 12 8.02 1.50 -2.31
CA CYS A 12 8.55 1.09 -3.60
C CYS A 12 9.21 2.29 -4.29
N ASP A 13 10.54 2.35 -4.27
CA ASP A 13 11.31 3.41 -4.92
C ASP A 13 11.42 3.23 -6.45
N GLU A 14 12.16 4.13 -7.11
CA GLU A 14 12.44 4.13 -8.56
C GLU A 14 12.97 2.78 -9.09
N SER A 15 13.67 2.01 -8.27
CA SER A 15 14.22 0.71 -8.68
C SER A 15 13.15 -0.39 -8.80
N LEU A 16 12.01 -0.19 -8.14
CA LEU A 16 10.87 -1.11 -8.15
C LEU A 16 9.73 -0.60 -9.03
N ILE A 17 9.40 0.69 -8.93
CA ILE A 17 8.34 1.34 -9.70
C ILE A 17 8.91 2.65 -10.25
N PRO A 18 9.12 2.74 -11.58
CA PRO A 18 9.65 3.96 -12.18
C PRO A 18 8.76 5.18 -11.92
N SER A 19 9.34 6.30 -11.48
CA SER A 19 8.62 7.54 -11.12
C SER A 19 7.78 8.08 -12.25
N HIS A 20 8.22 7.91 -13.50
CA HIS A 20 7.46 8.40 -14.65
C HIS A 20 6.08 7.74 -14.77
N LEU A 21 5.94 6.46 -14.39
CA LEU A 21 4.64 5.78 -14.37
C LEU A 21 3.74 6.37 -13.30
N VAL A 22 4.28 6.65 -12.12
CA VAL A 22 3.52 7.28 -11.03
C VAL A 22 3.13 8.70 -11.40
N GLN A 23 4.04 9.48 -11.97
CA GLN A 23 3.76 10.86 -12.42
C GLN A 23 2.68 10.90 -13.49
N GLN A 24 2.66 9.93 -14.42
CA GLN A 24 1.57 9.80 -15.40
C GLN A 24 0.23 9.56 -14.72
N VAL A 25 0.16 8.65 -13.75
CA VAL A 25 -1.07 8.41 -12.96
C VAL A 25 -1.52 9.68 -12.22
N LEU A 26 -0.58 10.40 -11.60
CA LEU A 26 -0.89 11.62 -10.86
C LEU A 26 -1.31 12.79 -11.76
N ALA A 27 -0.83 12.82 -13.01
CA ALA A 27 -1.23 13.81 -13.99
C ALA A 27 -2.59 13.51 -14.66
N ASP A 28 -3.09 12.28 -14.50
CA ASP A 28 -4.35 11.85 -15.08
C ASP A 28 -5.54 12.41 -14.28
N SER A 29 -6.25 13.36 -14.88
CA SER A 29 -7.36 14.06 -14.27
C SER A 29 -8.56 13.16 -13.93
N ARG A 30 -8.64 11.95 -14.50
CA ARG A 30 -9.73 10.99 -14.21
C ARG A 30 -9.73 10.54 -12.75
N TYR A 31 -8.59 10.60 -12.07
CA TYR A 31 -8.46 10.15 -10.69
C TYR A 31 -8.67 11.24 -9.66
N GLU A 32 -8.47 12.51 -10.02
CA GLU A 32 -8.52 13.66 -9.09
C GLU A 32 -7.67 13.44 -7.82
N ILE A 33 -6.45 12.91 -7.98
CA ILE A 33 -5.52 12.62 -6.89
C ILE A 33 -4.21 13.40 -7.00
N ASP A 34 -3.62 13.78 -5.86
CA ASP A 34 -2.32 14.46 -5.78
C ASP A 34 -1.21 13.60 -5.14
N SER A 35 -1.55 12.34 -4.81
CA SER A 35 -0.69 11.36 -4.14
C SER A 35 -1.08 9.94 -4.57
N ILE A 36 -0.10 9.09 -4.81
CA ILE A 36 -0.33 7.68 -5.14
C ILE A 36 -0.79 6.90 -3.91
N ASN A 37 -0.50 7.42 -2.73
CA ASN A 37 -0.82 6.83 -1.44
C ASN A 37 -2.07 7.48 -0.82
N HIS A 38 -2.58 6.85 0.24
CA HIS A 38 -3.72 7.34 1.02
C HIS A 38 -3.38 8.53 1.96
N THR A 39 -2.18 9.08 1.83
CA THR A 39 -1.65 10.18 2.64
C THR A 39 -1.42 11.41 1.77
N SER A 40 -1.85 12.57 2.26
CA SER A 40 -1.60 13.88 1.66
C SER A 40 -0.34 14.57 2.20
N ALA A 41 0.53 13.81 2.88
CA ALA A 41 1.74 14.33 3.51
C ALA A 41 2.57 15.21 2.55
N SER A 42 3.15 16.27 3.10
CA SER A 42 4.00 17.23 2.38
C SER A 42 5.33 16.64 1.86
N VAL A 43 5.66 15.42 2.27
CA VAL A 43 6.87 14.70 1.87
C VAL A 43 6.71 14.11 0.47
N GLN A 44 7.53 14.56 -0.48
CA GLN A 44 7.51 14.15 -1.88
C GLN A 44 7.53 12.62 -2.08
N SER A 45 8.39 11.90 -1.36
CA SER A 45 8.48 10.44 -1.45
C SER A 45 7.18 9.74 -1.04
N LEU A 46 6.45 10.25 -0.03
CA LEU A 46 5.14 9.70 0.33
C LEU A 46 4.03 10.02 -0.68
N LYS A 47 4.23 10.99 -1.58
CA LYS A 47 3.31 11.26 -2.68
C LYS A 47 3.57 10.40 -3.92
N GLN A 48 4.83 10.03 -4.15
CA GLN A 48 5.27 9.43 -5.42
C GLN A 48 5.73 7.98 -5.30
N ASP A 49 6.18 7.53 -4.12
CA ASP A 49 6.65 6.16 -3.92
C ASP A 49 5.52 5.35 -3.25
N PRO A 50 4.93 4.35 -3.93
CA PRO A 50 3.83 3.59 -3.36
C PRO A 50 4.24 2.89 -2.05
N ILE A 51 3.42 3.06 -1.01
CA ILE A 51 3.55 2.33 0.24
C ILE A 51 3.27 0.85 -0.06
N ALA A 52 4.20 -0.02 0.29
CA ALA A 52 4.05 -1.46 0.15
C ALA A 52 3.71 -2.14 1.48
N VAL A 53 4.24 -1.61 2.60
CA VAL A 53 4.05 -2.15 3.95
C VAL A 53 3.88 -0.98 4.92
N SER A 54 2.83 -1.02 5.73
CA SER A 54 2.66 -0.09 6.86
C SER A 54 3.14 -0.72 8.15
N ILE A 55 3.86 0.05 8.97
CA ILE A 55 4.44 -0.42 10.23
C ILE A 55 3.97 0.51 11.35
N GLU A 56 3.29 -0.06 12.35
CA GLU A 56 2.87 0.64 13.56
C GLU A 56 3.80 0.31 14.72
N THR A 57 4.21 1.32 15.48
CA THR A 57 5.12 1.14 16.61
C THR A 57 4.49 1.59 17.92
N LYS A 58 4.71 0.80 18.98
CA LYS A 58 4.33 1.15 20.34
C LYS A 58 5.48 0.96 21.30
N THR A 59 5.48 1.79 22.34
CA THR A 59 6.35 1.60 23.50
C THR A 59 6.04 0.26 24.18
N PRO A 60 6.93 -0.24 25.07
CA PRO A 60 6.66 -1.48 25.81
C PRO A 60 5.36 -1.46 26.62
N ASN A 61 4.88 -0.27 27.01
CA ASN A 61 3.62 -0.09 27.76
C ASN A 61 2.43 0.21 26.84
N GLY A 62 2.61 0.18 25.52
CA GLY A 62 1.56 0.48 24.56
C GLY A 62 0.62 -0.71 24.37
N ILE A 63 -0.63 -0.39 24.02
CA ILE A 63 -1.69 -1.38 23.90
C ILE A 63 -1.72 -1.91 22.46
N GLU A 64 -1.56 -3.23 22.30
CA GLU A 64 -1.57 -3.92 21.00
C GLU A 64 -2.88 -3.72 20.23
N SER A 65 -4.03 -3.75 20.91
CA SER A 65 -5.32 -3.53 20.25
C SER A 65 -5.45 -2.12 19.66
N THR A 66 -4.83 -1.11 20.28
CA THR A 66 -4.77 0.24 19.73
C THR A 66 -3.87 0.31 18.50
N ALA A 67 -2.71 -0.37 18.53
CA ALA A 67 -1.84 -0.47 17.37
C ALA A 67 -2.53 -1.17 16.19
N LEU A 68 -3.22 -2.29 16.46
CA LEU A 68 -4.00 -3.01 15.45
C LEU A 68 -5.13 -2.14 14.89
N THR A 69 -5.81 -1.36 15.74
CA THR A 69 -6.84 -0.41 15.29
C THR A 69 -6.27 0.62 14.31
N GLN A 70 -5.09 1.16 14.58
CA GLN A 70 -4.43 2.11 13.66
C GLN A 70 -4.00 1.44 12.35
N LEU A 71 -3.41 0.25 12.43
CA LEU A 71 -3.07 -0.55 11.24
C LEU A 71 -4.30 -0.85 10.37
N SER A 72 -5.43 -1.23 10.98
CA SER A 72 -6.70 -1.46 10.27
C SER A 72 -7.20 -0.20 9.57
N LEU A 73 -7.11 0.96 10.23
CA LEU A 73 -7.51 2.24 9.64
C LEU A 73 -6.64 2.59 8.42
N TRP A 74 -5.32 2.43 8.53
CA TRP A 74 -4.39 2.67 7.43
C TRP A 74 -4.60 1.68 6.28
N ALA A 75 -4.91 0.43 6.57
CA ALA A 75 -5.22 -0.56 5.54
C ALA A 75 -6.51 -0.19 4.79
N ALA A 76 -7.57 0.17 5.50
CA ALA A 76 -8.84 0.56 4.88
C ALA A 76 -8.68 1.79 3.97
N THR A 77 -7.96 2.81 4.42
CA THR A 77 -7.70 4.01 3.59
C THR A 77 -6.77 3.70 2.41
N HIS A 78 -5.80 2.82 2.59
CA HIS A 78 -4.95 2.31 1.50
C HIS A 78 -5.77 1.56 0.45
N PHE A 79 -6.68 0.66 0.85
CA PHE A 79 -7.58 -0.01 -0.09
C PHE A 79 -8.47 0.99 -0.84
N ASN A 80 -9.03 1.98 -0.15
CA ASN A 80 -9.81 3.03 -0.81
C ASN A 80 -8.98 3.80 -1.86
N ARG A 81 -7.70 4.07 -1.59
CA ARG A 81 -6.80 4.66 -2.59
C ARG A 81 -6.56 3.70 -3.76
N LEU A 82 -6.32 2.41 -3.52
CA LEU A 82 -6.16 1.44 -4.60
C LEU A 82 -7.42 1.33 -5.46
N ARG A 83 -8.62 1.42 -4.86
CA ARG A 83 -9.90 1.49 -5.59
C ARG A 83 -9.98 2.69 -6.51
N THR A 84 -9.44 3.86 -6.14
CA THR A 84 -9.45 5.01 -7.05
C THR A 84 -8.58 4.73 -8.28
N LEU A 85 -7.44 4.06 -8.08
CA LEU A 85 -6.49 3.72 -9.15
C LEU A 85 -7.01 2.64 -10.11
N LEU A 86 -7.87 1.74 -9.63
CA LEU A 86 -8.45 0.66 -10.42
C LEU A 86 -9.53 1.14 -11.40
N ARG A 87 -9.65 0.44 -12.54
CA ARG A 87 -10.82 0.51 -13.43
C ARG A 87 -12.15 0.39 -12.67
N PRO A 88 -13.21 1.11 -13.10
CA PRO A 88 -14.53 1.08 -12.45
C PRO A 88 -15.07 -0.34 -12.17
N THR A 89 -14.86 -1.29 -13.07
CA THR A 89 -15.33 -2.69 -12.96
C THR A 89 -14.58 -3.53 -11.92
N LYS A 90 -13.47 -3.01 -11.37
CA LYS A 90 -12.61 -3.68 -10.39
C LYS A 90 -12.55 -2.95 -9.04
N ARG A 91 -13.33 -1.88 -8.85
CA ARG A 91 -13.30 -1.08 -7.61
C ARG A 91 -14.01 -1.71 -6.41
N ASP A 92 -14.80 -2.76 -6.62
CA ASP A 92 -15.56 -3.39 -5.53
C ASP A 92 -14.64 -4.05 -4.50
N VAL A 93 -13.69 -4.86 -4.98
CA VAL A 93 -12.72 -5.59 -4.14
C VAL A 93 -11.33 -5.50 -4.73
N VAL A 94 -10.36 -5.08 -3.91
CA VAL A 94 -8.93 -5.09 -4.24
C VAL A 94 -8.34 -6.46 -3.94
N PHE A 95 -8.11 -7.27 -4.98
CA PHE A 95 -7.52 -8.61 -4.88
C PHE A 95 -5.99 -8.60 -4.65
N MET A 96 -5.53 -7.83 -3.68
CA MET A 96 -4.11 -7.79 -3.26
C MET A 96 -4.04 -7.59 -1.74
N PRO A 97 -3.58 -8.58 -0.96
CA PRO A 97 -3.41 -8.39 0.47
C PRO A 97 -2.33 -7.35 0.76
N LEU A 98 -2.51 -6.57 1.82
CA LEU A 98 -1.53 -5.59 2.28
C LEU A 98 -0.82 -6.13 3.53
N PRO A 99 0.50 -6.39 3.48
CA PRO A 99 1.25 -6.73 4.68
C PRO A 99 1.29 -5.53 5.65
N LEU A 100 1.11 -5.82 6.93
CA LEU A 100 1.12 -4.87 8.03
C LEU A 100 2.03 -5.39 9.12
N ILE A 101 2.89 -4.54 9.67
CA ILE A 101 3.81 -4.92 10.74
C ILE A 101 3.46 -4.14 12.00
N MET A 102 3.34 -4.85 13.11
CA MET A 102 3.18 -4.26 14.42
C MET A 102 4.46 -4.49 15.23
N ALA A 103 5.04 -3.43 15.77
CA ALA A 103 6.21 -3.50 16.65
C ALA A 103 5.88 -2.91 18.03
N VAL A 104 5.66 -3.76 19.03
CA VAL A 104 5.32 -3.33 20.40
C VAL A 104 6.42 -3.79 21.34
N GLY A 105 7.08 -2.84 22.01
CA GLY A 105 8.13 -3.15 22.99
C GLY A 105 9.30 -3.98 22.42
N GLY A 106 9.57 -3.86 21.12
CA GLY A 106 10.59 -4.64 20.43
C GLY A 106 10.14 -6.00 19.91
N ARG A 107 8.90 -6.43 20.17
CA ARG A 107 8.30 -7.63 19.57
C ARG A 107 7.63 -7.27 18.25
N TYR A 108 7.91 -8.02 17.20
CA TYR A 108 7.36 -7.82 15.86
C TYR A 108 6.33 -8.91 15.54
N SER A 109 5.21 -8.48 14.97
CA SER A 109 4.14 -9.36 14.48
C SER A 109 3.75 -8.95 13.07
N LEU A 110 3.56 -9.95 12.19
CA LEU A 110 3.09 -9.75 10.81
C LEU A 110 1.59 -10.05 10.73
N PHE A 111 0.88 -9.12 10.08
CA PHE A 111 -0.52 -9.24 9.73
C PHE A 111 -0.69 -9.01 8.23
N PHE A 112 -1.82 -9.42 7.71
CA PHE A 112 -2.27 -9.10 6.36
C PHE A 112 -3.66 -8.49 6.43
N ALA A 113 -3.83 -7.32 5.83
CA ALA A 113 -5.15 -6.81 5.53
C ALA A 113 -5.64 -7.41 4.21
N ILE A 114 -6.87 -7.89 4.23
CA ILE A 114 -7.56 -8.47 3.08
C ILE A 114 -8.80 -7.61 2.85
N ASP A 115 -8.92 -7.08 1.64
CA ASP A 115 -10.07 -6.29 1.25
C ASP A 115 -11.29 -7.18 1.01
N GLY A 116 -12.45 -6.75 1.51
CA GLY A 116 -13.74 -7.31 1.17
C GLY A 116 -14.53 -6.35 0.28
N THR A 117 -15.77 -6.71 -0.02
CA THR A 117 -16.72 -5.75 -0.62
C THR A 117 -16.90 -4.55 0.29
N ILE A 118 -17.45 -3.44 -0.25
CA ILE A 118 -17.75 -2.24 0.55
C ILE A 118 -18.60 -2.56 1.79
N THR A 119 -19.47 -3.57 1.69
CA THR A 119 -20.33 -4.02 2.80
C THR A 119 -19.64 -4.95 3.80
N GLU A 120 -18.64 -5.72 3.37
CA GLU A 120 -17.91 -6.66 4.23
C GLU A 120 -16.73 -5.98 4.95
N GLY A 121 -16.19 -4.90 4.37
CA GLY A 121 -15.07 -4.16 4.92
C GLY A 121 -13.73 -4.91 4.84
N THR A 122 -12.74 -4.43 5.59
CA THR A 122 -11.38 -5.00 5.60
C THR A 122 -11.22 -5.99 6.74
N ILE A 123 -10.66 -7.17 6.45
CA ILE A 123 -10.31 -8.19 7.44
C ILE A 123 -8.82 -8.11 7.74
N ILE A 124 -8.44 -8.20 9.01
CA ILE A 124 -7.03 -8.37 9.41
C ILE A 124 -6.79 -9.81 9.82
N ALA A 125 -5.91 -10.49 9.09
CA ALA A 125 -5.49 -11.86 9.34
C ALA A 125 -4.04 -11.92 9.86
N GLY A 126 -3.72 -12.95 10.66
CA GLY A 126 -2.38 -13.17 11.21
C GLY A 126 -2.27 -12.83 12.70
N GLY A 127 -1.05 -12.49 13.15
CA GLY A 127 -0.78 -12.09 14.54
C GLY A 127 -0.42 -13.21 15.51
N GLU A 128 -0.70 -14.47 15.18
CA GLU A 128 -0.39 -15.61 16.07
C GLU A 128 1.09 -16.00 16.08
N THR A 129 1.86 -15.59 15.06
CA THR A 129 3.29 -15.91 14.95
C THR A 129 4.13 -14.66 15.19
N THR A 130 4.96 -14.69 16.24
CA THR A 130 6.00 -13.69 16.45
C THR A 130 6.97 -13.74 15.28
N PHE A 131 7.09 -12.64 14.57
CA PHE A 131 8.03 -12.43 13.47
C PHE A 131 9.49 -12.39 13.97
N GLY A 132 9.65 -12.09 15.26
CA GLY A 132 10.89 -12.00 15.99
C GLY A 132 10.74 -10.98 17.12
N ASP A 133 11.77 -10.86 17.95
CA ASP A 133 11.88 -9.79 18.94
C ASP A 133 13.28 -9.19 18.96
N CYS A 134 13.42 -7.98 19.48
CA CYS A 134 14.74 -7.34 19.63
C CYS A 134 15.36 -7.58 21.03
N ALA A 135 14.90 -8.58 21.79
CA ALA A 135 15.42 -8.88 23.12
C ALA A 135 16.68 -9.76 23.08
N THR A 136 16.87 -10.51 21.99
CA THR A 136 18.03 -11.37 21.78
C THR A 136 18.65 -11.13 20.41
N LEU A 137 19.93 -11.50 20.23
CA LEU A 137 20.59 -11.41 18.93
C LEU A 137 19.88 -12.27 17.87
N ASP A 138 19.48 -13.48 18.24
CA ASP A 138 18.74 -14.39 17.36
C ASP A 138 17.39 -13.80 16.98
N GLY A 139 16.67 -13.22 17.93
CA GLY A 139 15.43 -12.50 17.69
C GLY A 139 15.62 -11.34 16.69
N CYS A 140 16.68 -10.53 16.85
CA CYS A 140 17.00 -9.46 15.91
C CYS A 140 17.21 -10.00 14.48
N TYR A 141 17.89 -11.15 14.35
CA TYR A 141 18.06 -11.80 13.05
C TYR A 141 16.75 -12.36 12.49
N GLN A 142 15.83 -12.85 13.34
CA GLN A 142 14.49 -13.24 12.91
C GLN A 142 13.70 -12.04 12.36
N VAL A 143 13.73 -10.89 13.06
CA VAL A 143 13.10 -9.65 12.59
C VAL A 143 13.68 -9.24 11.23
N LEU A 144 15.01 -9.24 11.09
CA LEU A 144 15.66 -8.91 9.83
C LEU A 144 15.29 -9.89 8.70
N ALA A 145 15.27 -11.19 8.98
CA ALA A 145 14.90 -12.22 8.02
C ALA A 145 13.43 -12.06 7.58
N GLY A 146 12.53 -11.81 8.52
CA GLY A 146 11.14 -11.54 8.23
C GLY A 146 10.96 -10.30 7.35
N LEU A 147 11.65 -9.19 7.65
CA LEU A 147 11.55 -7.95 6.86
C LEU A 147 12.03 -8.18 5.43
N ARG A 148 13.10 -8.96 5.26
CA ARG A 148 13.60 -9.37 3.95
C ARG A 148 12.61 -10.24 3.20
N THR A 149 11.99 -11.22 3.86
CA THR A 149 10.96 -12.06 3.24
C THR A 149 9.76 -11.25 2.77
N VAL A 150 9.29 -10.29 3.58
CA VAL A 150 8.23 -9.36 3.16
C VAL A 150 8.69 -8.50 1.98
N GLY A 151 9.92 -7.98 2.00
CA GLY A 151 10.49 -7.22 0.89
C GLY A 151 10.60 -8.01 -0.42
N ILE A 152 10.96 -9.30 -0.35
CA ILE A 152 10.98 -10.22 -1.49
C ILE A 152 9.56 -10.39 -2.03
N TRP A 153 8.58 -10.66 -1.16
CA TRP A 153 7.18 -10.76 -1.58
C TRP A 153 6.67 -9.46 -2.23
N VAL A 154 7.04 -8.29 -1.69
CA VAL A 154 6.70 -6.99 -2.28
C VAL A 154 7.25 -6.90 -3.70
N LYS A 155 8.52 -7.23 -3.89
CA LYS A 155 9.19 -7.17 -5.19
C LYS A 155 8.62 -8.16 -6.20
N GLU A 156 8.31 -9.38 -5.77
CA GLU A 156 7.93 -10.48 -6.68
C GLU A 156 6.42 -10.57 -6.92
N VAL A 157 5.59 -10.04 -6.02
CA VAL A 157 4.12 -10.16 -6.09
C VAL A 157 3.44 -8.80 -6.15
N ARG A 158 3.70 -7.92 -5.18
CA ARG A 158 2.97 -6.63 -5.06
C ARG A 158 3.33 -5.66 -6.17
N VAL A 159 4.60 -5.54 -6.54
CA VAL A 159 5.08 -4.63 -7.59
C VAL A 159 4.56 -5.04 -8.98
N PRO A 160 4.69 -6.30 -9.43
CA PRO A 160 4.13 -6.73 -10.71
C PRO A 160 2.63 -6.51 -10.82
N TRP A 161 1.87 -6.81 -9.75
CA TRP A 161 0.43 -6.55 -9.71
C TRP A 161 0.10 -5.06 -9.82
N PHE A 162 0.83 -4.21 -9.11
CA PHE A 162 0.57 -2.77 -9.13
C PHE A 162 0.85 -2.17 -10.51
N ASN A 163 1.98 -2.55 -11.11
CA ASN A 163 2.31 -2.15 -12.48
C ASN A 163 1.25 -2.62 -13.47
N PHE A 164 0.75 -3.84 -13.31
CA PHE A 164 -0.33 -4.36 -14.13
C PHE A 164 -1.60 -3.50 -14.01
N VAL A 165 -2.04 -3.20 -12.79
CA VAL A 165 -3.24 -2.38 -12.53
C VAL A 165 -3.08 -0.97 -13.10
N VAL A 166 -2.00 -0.29 -12.73
CA VAL A 166 -1.75 1.09 -13.16
C VAL A 166 -1.60 1.21 -14.67
N ASN A 167 -0.88 0.28 -15.31
CA ASN A 167 -0.64 0.34 -16.75
C ASN A 167 -1.89 -0.04 -17.56
N ILE A 168 -2.72 -0.95 -17.05
CA ILE A 168 -4.03 -1.27 -17.61
C ILE A 168 -4.89 0.00 -17.75
N ASP A 169 -4.91 0.86 -16.75
CA ASP A 169 -5.68 2.10 -16.82
C ASP A 169 -5.09 3.16 -17.76
N LEU A 170 -3.76 3.16 -17.96
CA LEU A 170 -3.07 4.05 -18.90
C LEU A 170 -3.31 3.65 -20.37
N ILE A 171 -3.35 2.35 -20.68
CA ILE A 171 -3.64 1.86 -22.04
C ILE A 171 -5.05 2.29 -22.48
N ASP A 172 -6.04 2.19 -21.59
CA ASP A 172 -7.42 2.59 -21.92
C ASP A 172 -7.54 4.11 -22.12
N ALA A 173 -6.73 4.93 -21.42
CA ALA A 173 -6.70 6.38 -21.61
C ALA A 173 -6.19 6.80 -23.01
N GLY A 174 -5.18 6.08 -23.52
CA GLY A 174 -4.60 6.33 -24.85
C GLY A 174 -5.49 5.89 -26.01
N THR A 175 -6.47 5.02 -25.74
CA THR A 175 -7.38 4.49 -26.78
C THR A 175 -8.57 5.42 -27.03
N SER A 176 -9.06 6.14 -25.99
CA SER A 176 -10.18 7.08 -26.18
C SER A 176 -9.79 8.32 -26.99
N LEU A 177 -8.52 8.71 -26.98
CA LEU A 177 -8.01 9.84 -27.77
C LEU A 177 -7.85 9.51 -29.26
N LEU A 178 -7.76 8.23 -29.63
CA LEU A 178 -7.69 7.83 -31.05
C LEU A 178 -9.09 7.71 -31.67
N GLU A 179 -10.11 7.38 -30.88
CA GLU A 179 -11.50 7.34 -31.36
C GLU A 179 -12.12 8.73 -31.56
N GLU A 180 -11.71 9.76 -30.78
CA GLU A 180 -12.16 11.14 -31.00
C GLU A 180 -11.55 11.78 -32.26
N VAL A 181 -10.35 11.37 -32.69
CA VAL A 181 -9.68 11.93 -33.88
C VAL A 181 -10.24 11.35 -35.18
N ASP A 182 -10.70 10.09 -35.17
CA ASP A 182 -11.38 9.47 -36.32
C ASP A 182 -12.87 9.87 -36.44
N GLY A 183 -13.52 10.27 -35.35
CA GLY A 183 -14.90 10.76 -35.34
C GLY A 183 -15.11 12.18 -35.90
N MET A 184 -14.03 12.96 -36.11
CA MET A 184 -14.08 14.30 -36.73
C MET A 184 -13.80 14.29 -38.25
N ARG A 185 -13.70 13.11 -38.86
CA ARG A 185 -13.57 12.95 -40.33
C ARG A 185 -14.77 12.22 -40.92
N THR A 186 -15.97 12.79 -40.78
CA THR A 186 -17.13 12.45 -41.62
C THR A 186 -17.93 13.69 -41.96
#